data_AF-A0A9W4RT73-F1
#
_entry.id   AF-A0A9W4RT73-F1
#
_cell.length_a   1.000
_cell.length_b   1.000
_cell.length_c   1.000
_cell.angle_alpha   90.00
_cell.angle_beta   90.00
_cell.angle_gamma   90.00
#
_symmetry.space_group_name_H-M   'P 1'
#
loop_
_entity.id
_entity.type
_entity.pdbx_description
1 polymer ?
#
loop_
_entity_poly.entity_id
_entity_poly.type
_entity_poly.pdbx_seq_one_letter_code
_entity_poly.pdbx_strand_id
1 'polypeptide(L)'
;MTETSLPTSNKAVVWAGPKKLEIQECPVRPPGDNEVLVEIVATGICGSDCHNWESDKVSRQLVLGHESSGVIIQTGKSVKDRFVGQRVAVEPGFACMNCEFCVKGNPNICANLKYCGLDPTDGTLCQYFTCTASMTVPIPDSISWEEAGAIQPLAIAVQLARRASLNAHQTMAIFGCGPLGLLVLAVAKAYGVKKVIMFDIESSRTQFAETYGATIGIVPPKNEDPSVDSLSFYQQYAKELNSKHELGNGFDVTVEASGAESCIQMALAMLKSGGTCIQAGLGKPLTSVPLFLVTAKELNIRGTVRYTPGCFADAISLLERKLVNLKPLITSTYGLTDASKAFEAQHMRRDIKIVIMNQM
;
A
#
# COMPACT_ATOMS: atom_id res chain seq x y z
N MET A 1 -32.42 -9.58 19.00
CA MET A 1 -30.96 -9.40 19.13
C MET A 1 -30.51 -10.43 20.16
N THR A 2 -30.00 -11.56 19.71
CA THR A 2 -29.30 -12.48 20.62
C THR A 2 -28.04 -11.76 21.05
N GLU A 3 -27.92 -11.41 22.32
CA GLU A 3 -26.66 -10.93 22.89
C GLU A 3 -25.64 -12.06 22.74
N THR A 4 -24.85 -12.01 21.66
CA THR A 4 -23.63 -12.80 21.58
C THR A 4 -22.71 -12.27 22.66
N SER A 5 -22.35 -13.12 23.62
CA SER A 5 -21.37 -12.78 24.66
C SER A 5 -20.06 -12.34 24.00
N LEU A 6 -19.48 -11.24 24.46
CA LEU A 6 -18.18 -10.78 23.98
C LEU A 6 -17.13 -11.89 24.14
N PRO A 7 -16.19 -12.02 23.19
CA PRO A 7 -15.02 -12.86 23.39
C PRO A 7 -14.29 -12.48 24.68
N THR A 8 -13.86 -13.49 25.44
CA THR A 8 -13.23 -13.31 26.76
C THR A 8 -11.72 -13.00 26.68
N SER A 9 -11.13 -13.11 25.49
CA SER A 9 -9.68 -12.92 25.22
C SER A 9 -9.48 -12.26 23.86
N ASN A 10 -8.40 -11.49 23.70
CA ASN A 10 -8.03 -10.86 22.44
C ASN A 10 -6.51 -10.73 22.38
N LYS A 11 -5.86 -11.74 21.80
CA LYS A 11 -4.44 -11.67 21.55
C LYS A 11 -4.14 -10.60 20.52
N ALA A 12 -3.15 -9.78 20.80
CA ALA A 12 -2.65 -8.74 19.92
C ALA A 12 -1.13 -8.78 19.83
N VAL A 13 -0.60 -8.42 18.66
CA VAL A 13 0.84 -8.25 18.44
C VAL A 13 1.22 -6.84 18.85
N VAL A 14 1.83 -6.72 20.02
CA VAL A 14 2.24 -5.46 20.61
C VAL A 14 3.72 -5.23 20.32
N TRP A 15 4.02 -4.10 19.71
CA TRP A 15 5.38 -3.58 19.63
C TRP A 15 5.79 -3.01 20.98
N ALA A 16 6.70 -3.72 21.65
CA ALA A 16 7.15 -3.41 23.01
C ALA A 16 8.53 -2.76 23.05
N GLY A 17 9.20 -2.65 21.90
CA GLY A 17 10.58 -2.18 21.82
C GLY A 17 11.23 -2.47 20.47
N PRO A 18 12.44 -1.95 20.24
CA PRO A 18 13.20 -2.19 19.02
C PRO A 18 13.40 -3.69 18.83
N LYS A 19 12.98 -4.19 17.67
CA LYS A 19 12.95 -5.61 17.30
C LYS A 19 12.24 -6.53 18.30
N LYS A 20 11.33 -5.99 19.12
CA LYS A 20 10.63 -6.73 20.17
C LYS A 20 9.12 -6.65 19.98
N LEU A 21 8.55 -7.78 19.57
CA LEU A 21 7.10 -8.01 19.54
C LEU A 21 6.71 -8.95 20.66
N GLU A 22 5.58 -8.66 21.30
CA GLU A 22 4.98 -9.49 22.34
C GLU A 22 3.54 -9.82 21.94
N ILE A 23 3.12 -11.06 22.16
CA ILE A 23 1.70 -11.41 22.12
C ILE A 23 1.12 -11.11 23.49
N GLN A 24 0.23 -10.13 23.55
CA GLN A 24 -0.43 -9.73 24.79
C GLN A 24 -1.94 -9.95 24.70
N GLU A 25 -2.56 -10.25 25.84
CA GLU A 25 -4.02 -10.24 25.97
C GLU A 25 -4.50 -8.80 26.14
N CYS A 26 -5.31 -8.32 25.22
CA CYS A 26 -5.93 -7.01 25.25
C CYS A 26 -7.43 -7.12 25.59
N PRO A 27 -8.04 -6.09 26.18
CA PRO A 27 -9.48 -6.09 26.40
C PRO A 27 -10.25 -6.04 25.08
N VAL A 28 -11.32 -6.82 24.97
CA VAL A 28 -12.32 -6.65 23.90
C VAL A 28 -13.29 -5.56 24.34
N ARG A 29 -13.42 -4.50 23.53
CA ARG A 29 -14.39 -3.43 23.78
C ARG A 29 -15.69 -3.73 23.04
N PRO A 30 -16.87 -3.71 23.70
CA PRO A 30 -18.14 -3.79 22.98
C PRO A 30 -18.29 -2.63 21.98
N PRO A 31 -18.95 -2.86 20.83
CA PRO A 31 -19.26 -1.78 19.90
C PRO A 31 -20.26 -0.81 20.53
N GLY A 32 -19.99 0.49 20.41
CA GLY A 32 -20.98 1.53 20.64
C GLY A 32 -22.04 1.58 19.53
N ASP A 33 -22.95 2.54 19.62
CA ASP A 33 -24.16 2.60 18.80
C ASP A 33 -23.93 2.55 17.27
N ASN A 34 -22.86 3.19 16.78
CA ASN A 34 -22.51 3.29 15.35
C ASN A 34 -21.29 2.40 14.98
N GLU A 35 -20.90 1.50 15.87
CA GLU A 35 -19.70 0.69 15.72
C GLU A 35 -20.03 -0.77 15.45
N VAL A 36 -19.02 -1.49 15.00
CA VAL A 36 -19.06 -2.94 14.81
C VAL A 36 -17.84 -3.55 15.50
N LEU A 37 -18.01 -4.77 16.00
CA LEU A 37 -16.91 -5.61 16.46
C LEU A 37 -16.59 -6.60 15.34
N VAL A 38 -15.35 -6.58 14.88
CA VAL A 38 -14.86 -7.45 13.82
C VAL A 38 -13.93 -8.49 14.42
N GLU A 39 -14.21 -9.76 14.17
CA GLU A 39 -13.25 -10.85 14.32
C GLU A 39 -12.28 -10.77 13.14
N ILE A 40 -11.05 -10.34 13.40
CA ILE A 40 -10.03 -10.15 12.36
C ILE A 40 -9.53 -11.53 11.94
N VAL A 41 -9.56 -11.83 10.65
CA VAL A 41 -9.14 -13.13 10.12
C VAL A 41 -7.76 -13.05 9.47
N ALA A 42 -7.49 -11.98 8.72
CA ALA A 42 -6.25 -11.82 7.99
C ALA A 42 -5.74 -10.38 8.07
N THR A 43 -4.44 -10.22 8.28
CA THR A 43 -3.76 -8.92 8.33
C THR A 43 -2.47 -8.97 7.52
N GLY A 44 -2.36 -8.13 6.49
CA GLY A 44 -1.11 -7.94 5.76
C GLY A 44 -0.06 -7.21 6.61
N ILE A 45 1.21 -7.58 6.45
CA ILE A 45 2.34 -6.82 7.00
C ILE A 45 2.74 -5.73 6.02
N CYS A 46 2.85 -4.49 6.49
CA CYS A 46 3.33 -3.36 5.71
C CYS A 46 4.77 -2.99 6.08
N GLY A 47 5.50 -2.37 5.16
CA GLY A 47 6.84 -1.85 5.44
C GLY A 47 6.86 -0.83 6.58
N SER A 48 5.78 -0.08 6.81
CA SER A 48 5.69 0.84 7.96
C SER A 48 5.59 0.11 9.29
N ASP A 49 5.00 -1.08 9.35
CA ASP A 49 5.01 -1.90 10.57
C ASP A 49 6.45 -2.34 10.89
N CYS A 50 7.24 -2.70 9.87
CA CYS A 50 8.66 -3.02 10.03
C CYS A 50 9.49 -1.80 10.46
N HIS A 51 9.23 -0.61 9.91
CA HIS A 51 9.89 0.61 10.36
C HIS A 51 9.60 0.93 11.82
N ASN A 52 8.36 0.73 12.29
CA ASN A 52 8.04 0.84 13.71
C ASN A 52 8.80 -0.22 14.51
N TRP A 53 8.72 -1.49 14.11
CA TRP A 53 9.40 -2.60 14.78
C TRP A 53 10.92 -2.38 14.93
N GLU A 54 11.58 -1.81 13.93
CA GLU A 54 13.02 -1.50 13.95
C GLU A 54 13.38 -0.24 14.74
N SER A 55 12.41 0.65 14.99
CA SER A 55 12.66 1.97 15.57
C SER A 55 13.10 1.90 17.04
N ASP A 56 14.11 2.71 17.38
CA ASP A 56 14.53 2.96 18.77
C ASP A 56 13.57 3.88 19.54
N LYS A 57 12.66 4.57 18.84
CA LYS A 57 11.78 5.59 19.40
C LYS A 57 10.41 5.01 19.74
N VAL A 58 10.31 4.38 20.90
CA VAL A 58 9.04 3.85 21.44
C VAL A 58 8.44 4.90 22.37
N SER A 59 7.44 5.66 21.91
CA SER A 59 6.69 6.58 22.78
C SER A 59 5.78 5.82 23.74
N ARG A 60 5.22 4.69 23.29
CA ARG A 60 4.42 3.73 24.06
C ARG A 60 4.42 2.35 23.40
N GLN A 61 4.01 1.33 24.15
CA GLN A 61 3.63 0.05 23.55
C GLN A 61 2.44 0.27 22.61
N LEU A 62 2.47 -0.34 21.42
CA LEU A 62 1.51 -0.09 20.34
C LEU A 62 1.15 -1.41 19.66
N VAL A 63 -0.14 -1.69 19.48
CA VAL A 63 -0.56 -2.80 18.60
C VAL A 63 -0.24 -2.42 17.16
N LEU A 64 0.43 -3.27 16.40
CA LEU A 64 0.78 -3.00 14.99
C LEU A 64 -0.35 -3.39 14.02
N GLY A 65 -0.14 -3.16 12.73
CA GLY A 65 -1.02 -3.60 11.65
C GLY A 65 -2.14 -2.62 11.32
N HIS A 66 -2.47 -2.58 10.03
CA HIS A 66 -3.46 -1.66 9.46
C HIS A 66 -4.00 -2.14 8.11
N GLU A 67 -3.81 -3.42 7.79
CA GLU A 67 -4.22 -4.01 6.51
C GLU A 67 -5.07 -5.26 6.78
N SER A 68 -6.17 -5.08 7.52
CA SER A 68 -6.92 -6.20 8.09
C SER A 68 -8.28 -6.40 7.44
N SER A 69 -8.70 -7.66 7.40
CA SER A 69 -10.04 -8.09 7.00
C SER A 69 -10.56 -9.16 7.95
N GLY A 70 -11.88 -9.25 8.07
CA GLY A 70 -12.51 -10.15 9.04
C GLY A 70 -14.02 -10.27 8.88
N VAL A 71 -14.67 -10.75 9.94
CA VAL A 71 -16.12 -10.98 10.00
C VAL A 71 -16.73 -10.12 11.10
N ILE A 72 -17.83 -9.42 10.81
CA ILE A 72 -18.57 -8.70 11.85
C ILE A 72 -19.25 -9.71 12.78
N ILE A 73 -18.95 -9.66 14.07
CA ILE A 73 -19.56 -10.56 15.08
C ILE A 73 -20.57 -9.84 15.98
N GLN A 74 -20.55 -8.51 16.01
CA GLN A 74 -21.53 -7.70 16.73
C GLN A 74 -21.67 -6.31 16.08
N THR A 75 -22.87 -5.74 16.13
CA THR A 75 -23.19 -4.41 15.61
C THR A 75 -23.84 -3.54 16.70
N GLY A 76 -23.52 -2.26 16.70
CA GLY A 76 -24.25 -1.25 17.48
C GLY A 76 -25.68 -1.06 16.98
N LYS A 77 -26.57 -0.59 17.86
CA LYS A 77 -28.02 -0.46 17.57
C LYS A 77 -28.35 0.51 16.41
N SER A 78 -27.47 1.47 16.14
CA SER A 78 -27.64 2.48 15.08
C SER A 78 -27.04 2.06 13.74
N VAL A 79 -26.29 0.95 13.70
CA VAL A 79 -25.78 0.37 12.45
C VAL A 79 -26.93 -0.30 11.69
N LYS A 80 -27.18 0.14 10.45
CA LYS A 80 -28.30 -0.35 9.62
C LYS A 80 -27.85 -1.00 8.31
N ASP A 81 -26.65 -0.70 7.85
CA ASP A 81 -26.09 -1.10 6.56
C ASP A 81 -24.98 -2.15 6.68
N ARG A 82 -24.78 -2.70 7.88
CA ARG A 82 -23.89 -3.84 8.16
C ARG A 82 -24.61 -4.85 9.03
N PHE A 83 -24.19 -6.11 8.96
CA PHE A 83 -24.82 -7.21 9.70
C PHE A 83 -23.81 -8.22 10.24
N VAL A 84 -24.18 -8.94 11.29
CA VAL A 84 -23.37 -10.03 11.86
C VAL A 84 -23.20 -11.16 10.84
N GLY A 85 -21.99 -11.68 10.71
CA GLY A 85 -21.58 -12.65 9.69
C GLY A 85 -21.08 -12.02 8.40
N GLN A 86 -21.18 -10.69 8.24
CA GLN A 86 -20.69 -10.02 7.05
C GLN A 86 -19.16 -9.97 7.02
N ARG A 87 -18.57 -10.40 5.91
CA ARG A 87 -17.14 -10.27 5.64
C ARG A 87 -16.82 -8.82 5.26
N VAL A 88 -15.77 -8.26 5.85
CA VAL A 88 -15.37 -6.87 5.63
C VAL A 88 -13.85 -6.71 5.58
N ALA A 89 -13.39 -5.77 4.76
CA ALA A 89 -12.09 -5.15 4.90
C ALA A 89 -12.18 -3.94 5.83
N VAL A 90 -11.15 -3.70 6.64
CA VAL A 90 -11.07 -2.58 7.58
C VAL A 90 -10.23 -1.46 6.95
N GLU A 91 -10.84 -0.29 6.78
CA GLU A 91 -10.17 0.93 6.37
C GLU A 91 -9.53 1.60 7.62
N PRO A 92 -8.20 1.60 7.77
CA PRO A 92 -7.51 1.99 9.03
C PRO A 92 -7.52 3.49 9.38
N GLY A 93 -8.08 4.35 8.53
CA GLY A 93 -8.01 5.81 8.68
C GLY A 93 -9.25 6.40 9.35
N PHE A 94 -9.05 7.08 10.48
CA PHE A 94 -10.11 7.80 11.19
C PHE A 94 -9.98 9.30 10.94
N ALA A 95 -10.59 9.77 9.85
CA ALA A 95 -10.66 11.19 9.55
C ALA A 95 -11.70 11.90 10.44
N CYS A 96 -11.49 13.17 10.77
CA CYS A 96 -12.40 13.92 11.64
C CYS A 96 -13.73 14.31 10.97
N MET A 97 -13.81 14.19 9.64
CA MET A 97 -14.99 14.49 8.83
C MET A 97 -15.53 15.93 8.88
N ASN A 98 -14.82 16.85 9.54
CA ASN A 98 -15.27 18.25 9.72
C ASN A 98 -14.21 19.31 9.35
N CYS A 99 -12.95 18.93 9.11
CA CYS A 99 -11.93 19.89 8.68
C CYS A 99 -12.06 20.18 7.18
N GLU A 100 -11.38 21.24 6.72
CA GLU A 100 -11.47 21.69 5.33
C GLU A 100 -11.14 20.60 4.30
N PHE A 101 -10.20 19.70 4.61
CA PHE A 101 -9.81 18.63 3.70
C PHE A 101 -10.91 17.57 3.60
N CYS A 102 -11.50 17.19 4.73
CA CYS A 102 -12.55 16.18 4.77
C CYS A 102 -13.79 16.64 4.01
N VAL A 103 -14.25 17.87 4.24
CA VAL A 103 -15.43 18.42 3.55
C VAL A 103 -15.21 18.62 2.05
N LYS A 104 -13.95 18.77 1.62
CA LYS A 104 -13.54 18.79 0.20
C LYS A 104 -13.30 17.39 -0.39
N GLY A 105 -13.59 16.30 0.34
CA GLY A 105 -13.44 14.93 -0.14
C GLY A 105 -12.01 14.36 -0.07
N ASN A 106 -11.12 14.97 0.72
CA ASN A 106 -9.71 14.56 0.88
C ASN A 106 -9.39 14.13 2.33
N PRO A 107 -10.08 13.13 2.90
CA PRO A 107 -9.84 12.69 4.28
C PRO A 107 -8.45 12.09 4.52
N ASN A 108 -7.75 11.64 3.47
CA ASN A 108 -6.40 11.08 3.55
C ASN A 108 -5.33 12.05 4.06
N ILE A 109 -5.58 13.35 3.91
CA ILE A 109 -4.75 14.46 4.41
C ILE A 109 -5.46 15.24 5.51
N CYS A 110 -6.41 14.62 6.21
CA CYS A 110 -7.07 15.21 7.37
C CYS A 110 -6.04 15.65 8.42
N ALA A 111 -6.15 16.90 8.89
CA ALA A 111 -5.26 17.48 9.91
C ALA A 111 -5.34 16.77 11.27
N ASN A 112 -6.45 16.10 11.56
CA ASN A 112 -6.70 15.38 12.81
C ASN A 112 -6.83 13.87 12.58
N LEU A 113 -6.16 13.37 11.54
CA LEU A 113 -6.24 11.95 11.18
C LEU A 113 -5.61 11.09 12.29
N LYS A 114 -6.38 10.11 12.75
CA LYS A 114 -5.86 8.96 13.50
C LYS A 114 -5.76 7.77 12.56
N TYR A 115 -4.77 6.90 12.76
CA TYR A 115 -4.51 5.81 11.83
C TYR A 115 -4.03 4.56 12.58
N CYS A 116 -4.66 3.42 12.33
CA CYS A 116 -4.30 2.15 12.98
C CYS A 116 -2.80 1.86 12.84
N GLY A 117 -2.18 1.41 13.92
CA GLY A 117 -0.76 1.04 13.96
C GLY A 117 0.20 2.24 13.96
N LEU A 118 -0.31 3.46 14.15
CA LEU A 118 0.47 4.68 14.35
C LEU A 118 0.06 5.37 15.65
N ASP A 119 1.03 5.70 16.51
CA ASP A 119 0.80 6.41 17.76
C ASP A 119 -0.03 7.69 17.53
N PRO A 120 -1.14 7.92 18.27
CA PRO A 120 -1.62 7.19 19.46
C PRO A 120 -2.68 6.11 19.21
N THR A 121 -2.86 5.64 17.99
CA THR A 121 -3.94 4.70 17.63
C THR A 121 -3.41 3.28 17.45
N ASP A 122 -3.89 2.37 18.29
CA ASP A 122 -3.57 0.95 18.17
C ASP A 122 -4.03 0.37 16.82
N GLY A 123 -3.26 -0.59 16.35
CA GLY A 123 -3.46 -1.28 15.09
C GLY A 123 -4.47 -2.42 15.16
N THR A 124 -4.54 -3.14 14.05
CA THR A 124 -5.52 -4.20 13.78
C THR A 124 -4.91 -5.60 13.77
N LEU A 125 -3.62 -5.74 14.11
CA LEU A 125 -2.95 -7.05 14.24
C LEU A 125 -3.31 -7.71 15.60
N CYS A 126 -4.59 -8.03 15.75
CA CYS A 126 -5.20 -8.65 16.91
C CYS A 126 -6.31 -9.62 16.48
N GLN A 127 -6.92 -10.35 17.41
CA GLN A 127 -8.02 -11.26 17.09
C GLN A 127 -9.35 -10.53 16.90
N TYR A 128 -9.58 -9.46 17.65
CA TYR A 128 -10.84 -8.69 17.62
C TYR A 128 -10.58 -7.19 17.65
N PHE A 129 -11.30 -6.46 16.79
CA PHE A 129 -11.16 -5.01 16.66
C PHE A 129 -12.52 -4.32 16.55
N THR A 130 -12.71 -3.26 17.34
CA THR A 130 -13.95 -2.48 17.36
C THR A 130 -13.73 -1.15 16.66
N CYS A 131 -14.51 -0.88 15.62
CA CYS A 131 -14.40 0.34 14.82
C CYS A 131 -15.78 0.88 14.41
N THR A 132 -15.83 2.10 13.87
CA THR A 132 -17.07 2.64 13.31
C THR A 132 -17.48 1.82 12.10
N ALA A 133 -18.78 1.58 11.92
CA ALA A 133 -19.29 0.78 10.80
C ALA A 133 -18.82 1.32 9.43
N SER A 134 -18.64 2.64 9.32
CA SER A 134 -18.15 3.31 8.10
C SER A 134 -16.72 2.95 7.73
N MET A 135 -15.90 2.44 8.65
CA MET A 135 -14.56 1.94 8.36
C MET A 135 -14.56 0.52 7.80
N THR A 136 -15.71 -0.13 7.74
CA THR A 136 -15.81 -1.48 7.20
C THR A 136 -16.35 -1.44 5.77
N VAL A 137 -15.63 -2.05 4.85
CA VAL A 137 -16.04 -2.16 3.45
C VAL A 137 -16.38 -3.63 3.18
N PRO A 138 -17.63 -3.94 2.80
CA PRO A 138 -18.03 -5.32 2.53
C PRO A 138 -17.17 -5.98 1.45
N ILE A 139 -16.80 -7.24 1.67
CA ILE A 139 -16.05 -8.04 0.69
C ILE A 139 -16.88 -9.29 0.31
N PRO A 140 -16.91 -9.70 -0.97
CA PRO A 140 -17.65 -10.87 -1.42
C PRO A 140 -16.94 -12.18 -1.05
N ASP A 141 -17.69 -13.28 -1.07
CA ASP A 141 -17.16 -14.59 -0.71
C ASP A 141 -16.05 -15.11 -1.63
N SER A 142 -16.01 -14.61 -2.86
CA SER A 142 -15.04 -14.97 -3.88
C SER A 142 -13.59 -14.55 -3.59
N ILE A 143 -13.38 -13.60 -2.68
CA ILE A 143 -12.04 -13.14 -2.28
C ILE A 143 -11.56 -14.03 -1.13
N SER A 144 -10.36 -14.63 -1.25
CA SER A 144 -9.82 -15.45 -0.15
C SER A 144 -9.38 -14.58 1.03
N TRP A 145 -9.17 -15.18 2.22
CA TRP A 145 -8.73 -14.40 3.37
C TRP A 145 -7.32 -13.83 3.21
N GLU A 146 -6.44 -14.57 2.53
CA GLU A 146 -5.10 -14.11 2.20
C GLU A 146 -5.15 -12.87 1.30
N GLU A 147 -5.97 -12.90 0.24
CA GLU A 147 -6.17 -11.72 -0.63
C GLU A 147 -6.84 -10.57 0.13
N ALA A 148 -7.77 -10.88 1.04
CA ALA A 148 -8.43 -9.89 1.87
C ALA A 148 -7.45 -9.14 2.80
N GLY A 149 -6.39 -9.80 3.28
CA GLY A 149 -5.29 -9.16 4.02
C GLY A 149 -4.44 -8.20 3.19
N ALA A 150 -4.63 -8.14 1.87
CA ALA A 150 -3.90 -7.27 0.95
C ALA A 150 -4.78 -6.25 0.21
N ILE A 151 -6.05 -6.08 0.62
CA ILE A 151 -6.96 -5.08 0.02
C ILE A 151 -6.51 -3.65 0.26
N GLN A 152 -6.06 -3.33 1.48
CA GLN A 152 -5.61 -1.98 1.83
C GLN A 152 -4.46 -1.49 0.93
N PRO A 153 -3.37 -2.25 0.71
CA PRO A 153 -2.30 -1.77 -0.15
C PRO A 153 -2.72 -1.75 -1.63
N LEU A 154 -3.66 -2.60 -2.05
CA LEU A 154 -4.28 -2.47 -3.39
C LEU A 154 -5.08 -1.16 -3.53
N ALA A 155 -5.79 -0.72 -2.49
CA ALA A 155 -6.48 0.57 -2.48
C ALA A 155 -5.51 1.75 -2.59
N ILE A 156 -4.30 1.66 -2.02
CA ILE A 156 -3.23 2.64 -2.24
C ILE A 156 -2.82 2.69 -3.73
N ALA A 157 -2.69 1.54 -4.38
CA ALA A 157 -2.38 1.48 -5.81
C ALA A 157 -3.51 2.09 -6.68
N VAL A 158 -4.79 1.90 -6.29
CA VAL A 158 -5.93 2.58 -6.94
C VAL A 158 -5.85 4.09 -6.77
N GLN A 159 -5.56 4.59 -5.56
CA GLN A 159 -5.36 6.02 -5.32
C GLN A 159 -4.25 6.57 -6.23
N LEU A 160 -3.15 5.84 -6.35
CA LEU A 160 -2.03 6.24 -7.19
C LEU A 160 -2.46 6.37 -8.66
N ALA A 161 -3.20 5.38 -9.18
CA ALA A 161 -3.74 5.43 -10.53
C ALA A 161 -4.68 6.65 -10.73
N ARG A 162 -5.55 6.95 -9.76
CA ARG A 162 -6.40 8.16 -9.78
C ARG A 162 -5.56 9.45 -9.80
N ARG A 163 -4.52 9.54 -8.97
CA ARG A 163 -3.61 10.70 -8.90
C ARG A 163 -2.80 10.92 -10.19
N ALA A 164 -2.43 9.83 -10.85
CA ALA A 164 -1.79 9.82 -12.17
C ALA A 164 -2.77 10.13 -13.32
N SER A 165 -4.08 10.13 -13.05
CA SER A 165 -5.12 10.18 -14.09
C SER A 165 -4.90 9.08 -15.13
N LEU A 166 -4.57 7.89 -14.63
CA LEU A 166 -4.17 6.73 -15.42
C LEU A 166 -5.31 6.29 -16.32
N ASN A 167 -5.02 6.09 -17.60
CA ASN A 167 -6.00 5.71 -18.61
C ASN A 167 -5.39 4.75 -19.64
N ALA A 168 -6.27 4.17 -20.45
CA ALA A 168 -5.87 3.27 -21.52
C ALA A 168 -4.93 3.95 -22.52
N HIS A 169 -4.09 3.16 -23.19
CA HIS A 169 -3.10 3.62 -24.19
C HIS A 169 -1.88 4.36 -23.66
N GLN A 170 -1.86 4.77 -22.39
CA GLN A 170 -0.66 5.35 -21.78
C GLN A 170 0.48 4.33 -21.67
N THR A 171 1.69 4.86 -21.57
CA THR A 171 2.93 4.17 -21.24
C THR A 171 3.40 4.57 -19.86
N MET A 172 3.89 3.61 -19.09
CA MET A 172 4.23 3.82 -17.69
C MET A 172 5.60 3.24 -17.35
N ALA A 173 6.37 3.97 -16.54
CA ALA A 173 7.54 3.45 -15.86
C ALA A 173 7.30 3.39 -14.35
N ILE A 174 7.69 2.28 -13.69
CA ILE A 174 7.60 2.12 -12.24
C ILE A 174 8.99 1.84 -11.68
N PHE A 175 9.45 2.65 -10.74
CA PHE A 175 10.73 2.49 -10.06
C PHE A 175 10.53 1.83 -8.71
N GLY A 176 10.94 0.58 -8.62
CA GLY A 176 10.74 -0.34 -7.49
C GLY A 176 9.81 -1.49 -7.88
N CYS A 177 10.34 -2.73 -7.89
CA CYS A 177 9.60 -3.97 -8.06
C CYS A 177 9.23 -4.60 -6.71
N GLY A 178 9.05 -3.78 -5.68
CA GLY A 178 8.51 -4.19 -4.39
C GLY A 178 6.98 -4.31 -4.40
N PRO A 179 6.36 -4.59 -3.23
CA PRO A 179 4.92 -4.86 -3.13
C PRO A 179 4.06 -3.73 -3.71
N LEU A 180 4.36 -2.47 -3.37
CA LEU A 180 3.64 -1.32 -3.91
C LEU A 180 3.77 -1.20 -5.43
N GLY A 181 4.98 -1.35 -5.96
CA GLY A 181 5.21 -1.27 -7.41
C GLY A 181 4.47 -2.36 -8.19
N LEU A 182 4.44 -3.59 -7.66
CA LEU A 182 3.72 -4.72 -8.25
C LEU A 182 2.19 -4.52 -8.18
N LEU A 183 1.67 -3.94 -7.09
CA LEU A 183 0.26 -3.57 -7.00
C LEU A 183 -0.12 -2.46 -7.98
N VAL A 184 0.74 -1.46 -8.16
CA VAL A 184 0.57 -0.41 -9.18
C VAL A 184 0.57 -1.00 -10.57
N LEU A 185 1.47 -1.93 -10.88
CA LEU A 185 1.47 -2.69 -12.14
C LEU A 185 0.13 -3.40 -12.35
N ALA A 186 -0.38 -4.10 -11.33
CA ALA A 186 -1.64 -4.84 -11.43
C ALA A 186 -2.83 -3.90 -11.74
N VAL A 187 -2.93 -2.77 -11.05
CA VAL A 187 -3.96 -1.75 -11.31
C VAL A 187 -3.78 -1.13 -12.70
N ALA A 188 -2.54 -0.82 -13.10
CA ALA A 188 -2.25 -0.26 -14.43
C ALA A 188 -2.71 -1.19 -15.56
N LYS A 189 -2.47 -2.49 -15.43
CA LYS A 189 -2.98 -3.49 -16.38
C LYS A 189 -4.50 -3.54 -16.41
N ALA A 190 -5.15 -3.55 -15.25
CA ALA A 190 -6.60 -3.53 -15.16
C ALA A 190 -7.23 -2.27 -15.80
N TYR A 191 -6.48 -1.16 -15.82
CA TYR A 191 -6.91 0.12 -16.40
C TYR A 191 -6.54 0.26 -17.90
N GLY A 192 -5.92 -0.76 -18.49
CA GLY A 192 -5.62 -0.80 -19.92
C GLY A 192 -4.36 -0.02 -20.33
N VAL A 193 -3.44 0.24 -19.41
CA VAL A 193 -2.13 0.83 -19.73
C VAL A 193 -1.40 -0.06 -20.73
N LYS A 194 -0.95 0.52 -21.85
CA LYS A 194 -0.44 -0.21 -23.02
C LYS A 194 0.88 -0.91 -22.74
N LYS A 195 1.78 -0.24 -22.02
CA LYS A 195 3.15 -0.70 -21.79
C LYS A 195 3.61 -0.24 -20.42
N VAL A 196 4.09 -1.17 -19.60
CA VAL A 196 4.63 -0.89 -18.26
C VAL A 196 6.05 -1.43 -18.18
N ILE A 197 7.03 -0.54 -17.98
CA ILE A 197 8.42 -0.92 -17.74
C ILE A 197 8.71 -0.74 -16.25
N MET A 198 9.21 -1.77 -15.60
CA MET A 198 9.54 -1.73 -14.17
C MET A 198 11.05 -1.79 -13.96
N PHE A 199 11.53 -1.03 -12.97
CA PHE A 199 12.94 -0.96 -12.61
C PHE A 199 13.14 -1.45 -11.18
N ASP A 200 14.19 -2.24 -10.95
CA ASP A 200 14.67 -2.59 -9.60
C ASP A 200 16.14 -2.95 -9.67
N ILE A 201 16.88 -2.72 -8.59
CA ILE A 201 18.32 -3.06 -8.54
C ILE A 201 18.53 -4.58 -8.50
N GLU A 202 17.51 -5.33 -8.09
CA GLU A 202 17.55 -6.77 -7.95
C GLU A 202 16.91 -7.46 -9.16
N SER A 203 17.73 -8.18 -9.93
CA SER A 203 17.30 -8.84 -11.18
C SER A 203 16.19 -9.87 -10.97
N SER A 204 16.18 -10.58 -9.83
CA SER A 204 15.11 -11.54 -9.53
C SER A 204 13.75 -10.87 -9.38
N ARG A 205 13.71 -9.62 -8.89
CA ARG A 205 12.47 -8.84 -8.76
C ARG A 205 11.98 -8.31 -10.11
N THR A 206 12.89 -7.88 -10.98
CA THR A 206 12.50 -7.43 -12.33
C THR A 206 11.98 -8.59 -13.17
N GLN A 207 12.59 -9.78 -13.05
CA GLN A 207 12.11 -10.99 -13.70
C GLN A 207 10.73 -11.41 -13.17
N PHE A 208 10.51 -11.36 -11.85
CA PHE A 208 9.19 -11.61 -11.28
C PHE A 208 8.15 -10.58 -11.76
N ALA A 209 8.52 -9.31 -11.89
CA ALA A 209 7.61 -8.30 -12.41
C ALA A 209 7.13 -8.65 -13.84
N GLU A 210 7.99 -9.18 -14.70
CA GLU A 210 7.63 -9.65 -16.05
C GLU A 210 6.66 -10.83 -16.00
N THR A 211 6.92 -11.84 -15.16
CA THR A 211 6.01 -12.99 -15.01
C THR A 211 4.65 -12.58 -14.43
N TYR A 212 4.64 -11.57 -13.57
CA TYR A 212 3.42 -11.01 -12.99
C TYR A 212 2.66 -10.09 -13.95
N GLY A 213 3.35 -9.50 -14.93
CA GLY A 213 2.72 -8.83 -16.06
C GLY A 213 3.32 -7.52 -16.54
N ALA A 214 4.47 -7.09 -16.02
CA ALA A 214 5.22 -5.99 -16.60
C ALA A 214 5.55 -6.33 -18.06
N THR A 215 5.59 -5.31 -18.92
CA THR A 215 6.03 -5.53 -20.29
C THR A 215 7.51 -5.86 -20.33
N ILE A 216 8.30 -5.16 -19.50
CA ILE A 216 9.75 -5.34 -19.38
C ILE A 216 10.17 -5.03 -17.94
N GLY A 217 11.05 -5.86 -17.39
CA GLY A 217 11.77 -5.62 -16.14
C GLY A 217 13.23 -5.25 -16.41
N ILE A 218 13.73 -4.18 -15.79
CA ILE A 218 15.06 -3.64 -16.07
C ILE A 218 15.83 -3.39 -14.79
N VAL A 219 17.07 -3.90 -14.71
CA VAL A 219 18.04 -3.42 -13.73
C VAL A 219 18.59 -2.09 -14.22
N PRO A 220 18.37 -0.97 -13.50
CA PRO A 220 18.77 0.34 -13.98
C PRO A 220 20.31 0.44 -14.03
N PRO A 221 20.88 1.09 -15.06
CA PRO A 221 22.32 1.24 -15.17
C PRO A 221 22.83 2.21 -14.10
N LYS A 222 24.11 2.07 -13.74
CA LYS A 222 24.81 3.01 -12.86
C LYS A 222 25.66 3.94 -13.71
N ASN A 223 25.78 5.20 -13.29
CA ASN A 223 26.78 6.08 -13.87
C ASN A 223 28.15 5.68 -13.33
N GLU A 224 28.98 5.07 -14.18
CA GLU A 224 30.34 4.65 -13.85
C GLU A 224 31.39 5.71 -14.21
N ASP A 225 31.01 6.74 -14.98
CA ASP A 225 31.89 7.83 -15.37
C ASP A 225 31.64 9.08 -14.49
N PRO A 226 32.55 9.40 -13.55
CA PRO A 226 32.38 10.56 -12.67
C PRO A 226 32.47 11.91 -13.40
N SER A 227 32.93 11.94 -14.66
CA SER A 227 32.97 13.17 -15.47
C SER A 227 31.60 13.53 -16.06
N VAL A 228 30.69 12.57 -16.15
CA VAL A 228 29.31 12.77 -16.64
C VAL A 228 28.42 13.08 -15.45
N ASP A 229 27.72 14.22 -15.49
CA ASP A 229 26.75 14.53 -14.45
C ASP A 229 25.54 13.58 -14.52
N SER A 230 24.89 13.35 -13.38
CA SER A 230 23.80 12.37 -13.27
C SER A 230 22.61 12.71 -14.19
N LEU A 231 22.31 14.00 -14.40
CA LEU A 231 21.18 14.40 -15.23
C LEU A 231 21.45 14.07 -16.71
N SER A 232 22.63 14.43 -17.21
CA SER A 232 23.05 14.09 -18.58
C SER A 232 23.05 12.58 -18.81
N PHE A 233 23.55 11.80 -17.84
CA PHE A 233 23.51 10.34 -17.89
C PHE A 233 22.08 9.81 -18.01
N TYR A 234 21.14 10.22 -17.14
CA TYR A 234 19.76 9.73 -17.19
C TYR A 234 19.00 10.21 -18.44
N GLN A 235 19.28 11.41 -18.95
CA GLN A 235 18.69 11.90 -20.20
C GLN A 235 19.17 11.09 -21.41
N GLN A 236 20.46 10.74 -21.45
CA GLN A 236 21.00 9.89 -22.50
C GLN A 236 20.37 8.49 -22.44
N TYR A 237 20.35 7.88 -21.25
CA TYR A 237 19.72 6.57 -21.06
C TYR A 237 18.23 6.58 -21.43
N ALA A 238 17.49 7.63 -21.08
CA ALA A 238 16.09 7.76 -21.47
C ALA A 238 15.90 7.77 -23.00
N LYS A 239 16.78 8.43 -23.76
CA LYS A 239 16.72 8.43 -25.24
C LYS A 239 16.97 7.03 -25.81
N GLU A 240 17.96 6.33 -25.29
CA GLU A 240 18.29 4.96 -25.69
C GLU A 240 17.12 4.01 -25.41
N LEU A 241 16.56 4.10 -24.21
CA LEU A 241 15.40 3.31 -23.81
C LEU A 241 14.18 3.60 -24.70
N ASN A 242 13.94 4.88 -25.00
CA ASN A 242 12.82 5.29 -25.85
C ASN A 242 12.93 4.73 -27.26
N SER A 243 14.13 4.76 -27.84
CA SER A 243 14.40 4.16 -29.15
C SER A 243 14.24 2.64 -29.12
N LYS A 244 14.89 1.98 -28.15
CA LYS A 244 14.89 0.51 -28.02
C LYS A 244 13.50 -0.08 -27.80
N HIS A 245 12.62 0.65 -27.11
CA HIS A 245 11.29 0.15 -26.72
C HIS A 245 10.14 0.94 -27.34
N GLU A 246 10.39 1.73 -28.38
CA GLU A 246 9.37 2.45 -29.16
C GLU A 246 8.46 3.31 -28.27
N LEU A 247 9.05 4.05 -27.32
CA LEU A 247 8.32 4.92 -26.39
C LEU A 247 8.12 6.35 -26.94
N GLY A 248 8.61 6.61 -28.15
CA GLY A 248 8.58 7.95 -28.75
C GLY A 248 9.32 8.97 -27.88
N ASN A 249 8.60 9.95 -27.34
CA ASN A 249 9.18 11.04 -26.55
C ASN A 249 9.34 10.74 -25.05
N GLY A 250 9.03 9.52 -24.61
CA GLY A 250 9.12 9.10 -23.21
C GLY A 250 7.77 8.66 -22.65
N PHE A 251 7.76 8.35 -21.35
CA PHE A 251 6.55 7.83 -20.68
C PHE A 251 5.53 8.93 -20.42
N ASP A 252 4.25 8.54 -20.45
CA ASP A 252 3.13 9.39 -20.02
C ASP A 252 3.15 9.58 -18.50
N VAL A 253 3.41 8.48 -17.78
CA VAL A 253 3.38 8.41 -16.32
C VAL A 253 4.63 7.71 -15.81
N THR A 254 5.25 8.26 -14.77
CA THR A 254 6.24 7.56 -13.96
C THR A 254 5.75 7.44 -12.53
N VAL A 255 6.07 6.33 -11.87
CA VAL A 255 5.78 6.10 -10.45
C VAL A 255 7.07 5.78 -9.73
N GLU A 256 7.39 6.59 -8.75
CA GLU A 256 8.52 6.35 -7.86
C GLU A 256 8.00 5.65 -6.60
N ALA A 257 8.33 4.37 -6.44
CA ALA A 257 7.90 3.51 -5.35
C ALA A 257 9.07 3.00 -4.48
N SER A 258 10.31 3.42 -4.77
CA SER A 258 11.51 2.98 -4.05
C SER A 258 11.97 3.98 -2.98
N GLY A 259 11.69 5.28 -3.16
CA GLY A 259 12.22 6.37 -2.34
C GLY A 259 13.68 6.75 -2.66
N ALA A 260 14.32 6.12 -3.64
CA ALA A 260 15.71 6.38 -3.96
C ALA A 260 15.88 7.65 -4.82
N GLU A 261 16.82 8.52 -4.43
CA GLU A 261 17.13 9.77 -5.15
C GLU A 261 17.41 9.54 -6.64
N SER A 262 18.23 8.52 -6.97
CA SER A 262 18.54 8.15 -8.36
C SER A 262 17.29 7.76 -9.16
N CYS A 263 16.34 7.06 -8.52
CA CYS A 263 15.08 6.68 -9.14
C CYS A 263 14.18 7.91 -9.37
N ILE A 264 14.14 8.87 -8.44
CA ILE A 264 13.42 10.13 -8.61
C ILE A 264 13.97 10.91 -9.82
N GLN A 265 15.30 11.05 -9.90
CA GLN A 265 15.97 11.75 -10.99
C GLN A 265 15.71 11.09 -12.34
N MET A 266 15.85 9.75 -12.40
CA MET A 266 15.59 8.96 -13.59
C MET A 266 14.11 9.00 -14.01
N ALA A 267 13.17 8.95 -13.06
CA ALA A 267 11.74 9.06 -13.31
C ALA A 267 11.36 10.35 -14.02
N LEU A 268 11.99 11.48 -13.67
CA LEU A 268 11.75 12.77 -14.33
C LEU A 268 12.44 12.85 -15.70
N ALA A 269 13.64 12.28 -15.84
CA ALA A 269 14.35 12.23 -17.11
C ALA A 269 13.57 11.44 -18.18
N MET A 270 12.90 10.36 -17.78
CA MET A 270 12.17 9.44 -18.64
C MET A 270 10.77 9.92 -19.08
N LEU A 271 10.22 10.97 -18.45
CA LEU A 271 8.93 11.53 -18.87
C LEU A 271 9.02 12.26 -20.21
N LYS A 272 7.95 12.13 -21.00
CA LYS A 272 7.69 13.04 -22.12
C LYS A 272 7.27 14.43 -21.61
N SER A 273 7.30 15.44 -22.48
CA SER A 273 6.75 16.76 -22.13
C SER A 273 5.27 16.68 -21.74
N GLY A 274 4.89 17.36 -20.66
CA GLY A 274 3.56 17.28 -20.03
C GLY A 274 3.33 16.01 -19.20
N GLY A 275 4.30 15.09 -19.13
CA GLY A 275 4.19 13.83 -18.38
C GLY A 275 4.01 14.03 -16.87
N THR A 276 3.53 12.98 -16.20
CA THR A 276 3.25 13.02 -14.75
C THR A 276 4.10 12.02 -13.97
N CYS A 277 4.84 12.50 -12.97
CA CYS A 277 5.52 11.66 -11.98
C CYS A 277 4.69 11.61 -10.69
N ILE A 278 4.39 10.40 -10.21
CA ILE A 278 3.82 10.18 -8.89
C ILE A 278 4.90 9.70 -7.92
N GLN A 279 5.17 10.52 -6.90
CA GLN A 279 6.01 10.17 -5.77
C GLN A 279 5.20 9.43 -4.70
N ALA A 280 5.54 8.17 -4.45
CA ALA A 280 4.91 7.32 -3.43
C ALA A 280 5.92 6.67 -2.49
N GLY A 281 7.12 6.36 -2.97
CA GLY A 281 8.22 5.86 -2.15
C GLY A 281 8.63 6.89 -1.09
N LEU A 282 8.92 6.42 0.12
CA LEU A 282 9.40 7.26 1.21
C LEU A 282 10.92 7.16 1.29
N GLY A 283 11.60 8.20 0.80
CA GLY A 283 13.05 8.33 0.80
C GLY A 283 13.60 9.18 1.93
N LYS A 284 14.78 9.76 1.70
CA LYS A 284 15.35 10.79 2.58
C LYS A 284 14.43 12.03 2.59
N PRO A 285 14.32 12.75 3.71
CA PRO A 285 13.49 13.97 3.79
C PRO A 285 13.91 15.07 2.81
N LEU A 286 15.19 15.12 2.46
CA LEU A 286 15.76 16.05 1.48
C LEU A 286 16.51 15.25 0.42
N THR A 287 16.20 15.53 -0.84
CA THR A 287 16.77 14.86 -2.01
C THR A 287 16.93 15.83 -3.18
N SER A 288 17.91 15.58 -4.05
CA SER A 288 18.18 16.41 -5.23
C SER A 288 17.21 16.07 -6.37
N VAL A 289 16.48 17.09 -6.85
CA VAL A 289 15.47 16.95 -7.92
C VAL A 289 15.84 17.85 -9.11
N PRO A 290 15.85 17.34 -10.36
CA PRO A 290 16.20 18.11 -11.55
C PRO A 290 15.05 19.03 -11.98
N LEU A 291 14.83 20.12 -11.23
CA LEU A 291 13.75 21.09 -11.49
C LEU A 291 13.84 21.76 -12.87
N PHE A 292 15.05 21.82 -13.46
CA PHE A 292 15.20 22.22 -14.86
C PHE A 292 14.32 21.41 -15.80
N LEU A 293 14.25 20.07 -15.64
CA LEU A 293 13.38 19.22 -16.45
C LEU A 293 11.91 19.54 -16.22
N VAL A 294 11.53 19.83 -14.98
CA VAL A 294 10.14 20.15 -14.62
C VAL A 294 9.67 21.36 -15.39
N THR A 295 10.48 22.42 -15.42
CA THR A 295 10.17 23.64 -16.19
C THR A 295 10.28 23.39 -17.69
N ALA A 296 11.39 22.81 -18.17
CA ALA A 296 11.68 22.67 -19.60
C ALA A 296 10.72 21.72 -20.33
N LYS A 297 10.16 20.73 -19.63
CA LYS A 297 9.21 19.76 -20.19
C LYS A 297 7.78 19.96 -19.67
N GLU A 298 7.49 21.00 -18.89
CA GLU A 298 6.20 21.21 -18.23
C GLU A 298 5.70 19.96 -17.47
N LEU A 299 6.58 19.33 -16.69
CA LEU A 299 6.26 18.10 -15.99
C LEU A 299 5.33 18.35 -14.80
N ASN A 300 4.45 17.38 -14.54
CA ASN A 300 3.63 17.34 -13.35
C ASN A 300 4.29 16.43 -12.31
N ILE A 301 4.67 16.98 -11.15
CA ILE A 301 5.13 16.17 -10.00
C ILE A 301 4.04 16.17 -8.94
N ARG A 302 3.59 14.98 -8.55
CA ARG A 302 2.49 14.81 -7.59
C ARG A 302 2.88 13.81 -6.51
N GLY A 303 2.71 14.20 -5.26
CA GLY A 303 2.70 13.25 -4.15
C GLY A 303 1.37 12.48 -4.06
N THR A 304 1.42 11.33 -3.41
CA THR A 304 0.24 10.61 -2.94
C THR A 304 0.46 10.07 -1.53
N VAL A 305 -0.60 10.05 -0.72
CA VAL A 305 -0.58 9.47 0.62
C VAL A 305 -1.91 8.76 0.86
N ARG A 306 -1.83 7.49 1.30
CA ARG A 306 -3.00 6.63 1.58
C ARG A 306 -3.96 6.58 0.39
N TYR A 307 -5.23 6.95 0.58
CA TYR A 307 -6.27 6.88 -0.45
C TYR A 307 -7.47 7.75 -0.12
N THR A 308 -8.17 8.21 -1.14
CA THR A 308 -9.45 8.94 -1.03
C THR A 308 -10.65 7.98 -1.01
N PRO A 309 -11.86 8.46 -0.64
CA PRO A 309 -13.05 7.62 -0.61
C PRO A 309 -13.29 6.85 -1.91
N GLY A 310 -13.75 5.60 -1.77
CA GLY A 310 -14.03 4.69 -2.88
C GLY A 310 -12.84 3.86 -3.36
N CYS A 311 -11.59 4.15 -2.98
CA CYS A 311 -10.45 3.33 -3.39
C CYS A 311 -10.53 1.88 -2.89
N PHE A 312 -11.07 1.64 -1.69
CA PHE A 312 -11.32 0.28 -1.20
C PHE A 312 -12.37 -0.46 -2.04
N ALA A 313 -13.48 0.21 -2.37
CA ALA A 313 -14.54 -0.37 -3.20
C ALA A 313 -14.01 -0.73 -4.60
N ASP A 314 -13.21 0.15 -5.20
CA ASP A 314 -12.55 -0.12 -6.48
C ASP A 314 -11.57 -1.29 -6.37
N ALA A 315 -10.73 -1.34 -5.33
CA ALA A 315 -9.80 -2.44 -5.11
C ALA A 315 -10.53 -3.79 -4.99
N ILE A 316 -11.63 -3.84 -4.23
CA ILE A 316 -12.48 -5.02 -4.07
C ILE A 316 -13.12 -5.40 -5.41
N SER A 317 -13.62 -4.42 -6.17
CA SER A 317 -14.20 -4.65 -7.50
C SER A 317 -13.19 -5.25 -8.48
N LEU A 318 -11.92 -4.81 -8.44
CA LEU A 318 -10.85 -5.37 -9.27
C LEU A 318 -10.57 -6.85 -8.95
N LEU A 319 -10.63 -7.23 -7.68
CA LEU A 319 -10.46 -8.61 -7.24
C LEU A 319 -11.66 -9.48 -7.59
N GLU A 320 -12.87 -9.01 -7.28
CA GLU A 320 -14.13 -9.70 -7.58
C GLU A 320 -14.28 -10.00 -9.07
N ARG A 321 -13.94 -9.03 -9.92
CA ARG A 321 -13.96 -9.16 -11.38
C ARG A 321 -12.74 -9.89 -11.94
N LYS A 322 -11.82 -10.33 -11.09
CA LYS A 322 -10.57 -11.05 -11.44
C LYS A 322 -9.68 -10.27 -12.42
N LEU A 323 -9.74 -8.94 -12.36
CA LEU A 323 -8.85 -8.06 -13.13
C LEU A 323 -7.49 -7.92 -12.45
N VAL A 324 -7.43 -8.16 -11.14
CA VAL A 324 -6.21 -8.26 -10.34
C VAL A 324 -6.21 -9.61 -9.63
N ASN A 325 -5.05 -10.26 -9.56
CA ASN A 325 -4.83 -11.51 -8.83
C ASN A 325 -3.71 -11.29 -7.82
N LEU A 326 -4.03 -11.27 -6.52
CA LEU A 326 -3.04 -10.99 -5.48
C LEU A 326 -2.28 -12.22 -5.03
N LYS A 327 -2.76 -13.43 -5.34
CA LYS A 327 -2.16 -14.69 -4.88
C LYS A 327 -0.66 -14.81 -5.19
N PRO A 328 -0.15 -14.45 -6.39
CA PRO A 328 1.28 -14.52 -6.68
C PRO A 328 2.12 -13.55 -5.84
N LEU A 329 1.52 -12.48 -5.30
CA LEU A 329 2.20 -11.50 -4.45
C LEU A 329 2.27 -11.95 -2.99
N ILE A 330 1.38 -12.84 -2.56
CA ILE A 330 1.32 -13.36 -1.20
C ILE A 330 2.26 -14.56 -1.13
N THR A 331 3.49 -14.32 -0.69
CA THR A 331 4.57 -15.32 -0.73
C THR A 331 4.60 -16.20 0.51
N SER A 332 4.12 -15.69 1.65
CA SER A 332 4.10 -16.43 2.91
C SER A 332 2.89 -16.07 3.77
N THR A 333 2.44 -17.03 4.57
CA THR A 333 1.40 -16.86 5.58
C THR A 333 1.87 -17.38 6.94
N TYR A 334 1.51 -16.69 8.01
CA TYR A 334 1.86 -17.06 9.39
C TYR A 334 0.64 -17.01 10.31
N GLY A 335 0.63 -17.76 11.41
CA GLY A 335 -0.34 -17.57 12.50
C GLY A 335 0.00 -16.35 13.35
N LEU A 336 -0.95 -15.90 14.19
CA LEU A 336 -0.76 -14.70 15.03
C LEU A 336 0.41 -14.87 15.99
N THR A 337 0.56 -16.07 16.56
CA THR A 337 1.64 -16.38 17.52
C THR A 337 3.03 -16.43 16.88
N ASP A 338 3.11 -16.52 15.55
CA ASP A 338 4.36 -16.51 14.79
C ASP A 338 4.71 -15.12 14.21
N ALA A 339 4.01 -14.06 14.66
CA ALA A 339 4.22 -12.70 14.14
C ALA A 339 5.70 -12.25 14.16
N SER A 340 6.47 -12.58 15.20
CA SER A 340 7.91 -12.26 15.24
C SER A 340 8.68 -12.87 14.07
N LYS A 341 8.40 -14.13 13.71
CA LYS A 341 9.03 -14.79 12.55
C LYS A 341 8.60 -14.13 11.24
N ALA A 342 7.33 -13.72 11.15
CA ALA A 342 6.80 -13.03 9.98
C ALA A 342 7.49 -11.67 9.75
N PHE A 343 7.71 -10.90 10.82
CA PHE A 343 8.44 -9.62 10.76
C PHE A 343 9.93 -9.82 10.41
N GLU A 344 10.58 -10.84 10.97
CA GLU A 344 11.95 -11.21 10.60
C GLU A 344 12.06 -11.61 9.12
N ALA A 345 11.11 -12.38 8.59
CA ALA A 345 11.05 -12.75 7.18
C ALA A 345 10.88 -11.53 6.27
N GLN A 346 9.98 -10.61 6.63
CA GLN A 346 9.78 -9.36 5.91
C GLN A 346 11.05 -8.50 5.92
N HIS A 347 11.75 -8.42 7.06
CA HIS A 347 13.00 -7.68 7.20
C HIS A 347 14.13 -8.25 6.33
N MET A 348 14.17 -9.57 6.15
CA MET A 348 15.10 -10.22 5.23
C MET A 348 14.78 -9.97 3.74
N ARG A 349 13.65 -9.32 3.42
CA ARG A 349 13.23 -8.89 2.07
C ARG A 349 13.13 -10.03 1.04
N ARG A 350 12.93 -11.27 1.50
CA ARG A 350 12.71 -12.45 0.66
C ARG A 350 11.27 -12.56 0.18
N ASP A 351 10.35 -12.09 1.01
CA ASP A 351 8.92 -12.07 0.73
C ASP A 351 8.48 -10.80 0.02
N ILE A 352 7.41 -10.91 -0.76
CA ILE A 352 6.73 -9.77 -1.37
C ILE A 352 5.66 -9.29 -0.39
N LYS A 353 4.61 -10.08 -0.20
CA LYS A 353 3.56 -9.81 0.78
C LYS A 353 3.44 -10.97 1.74
N ILE A 354 3.52 -10.66 3.03
CA ILE A 354 3.22 -11.59 4.11
C ILE A 354 1.84 -11.27 4.68
N VAL A 355 1.04 -12.30 4.92
CA VAL A 355 -0.26 -12.20 5.59
C VAL A 355 -0.22 -13.01 6.89
N ILE A 356 -0.59 -12.38 8.00
CA ILE A 356 -0.84 -13.04 9.26
C ILE A 356 -2.31 -13.45 9.31
N MET A 357 -2.56 -14.70 9.63
CA MET A 357 -3.88 -15.27 9.84
C MET A 357 -4.20 -15.22 11.33
N ASN A 358 -4.96 -14.20 11.73
CA ASN A 358 -5.06 -13.77 13.12
C ASN A 358 -5.77 -14.77 14.05
N GLN A 359 -6.53 -15.71 13.48
CA GLN A 359 -7.26 -16.74 14.24
C GLN A 359 -6.51 -18.08 14.34
N MET A 360 -5.31 -18.17 13.76
CA MET A 360 -4.43 -19.35 13.85
C MET A 360 -3.29 -19.18 14.84
#